data_AF-A0A074VYX4-F1
#
_entry.id   AF-A0A074VYX4-F1
#
_cell.length_a   1.000
_cell.length_b   1.000
_cell.length_c   1.000
_cell.angle_alpha   90.00
_cell.angle_beta   90.00
_cell.angle_gamma   90.00
#
_symmetry.space_group_name_H-M   'P 1'
#
loop_
_entity.id
_entity.type
_entity.pdbx_description
1 polymer ?
#
loop_
_entity_poly.entity_id
_entity_poly.type
_entity_poly.pdbx_seq_one_letter_code
_entity_poly.pdbx_strand_id
1 'polypeptide(L)'
;MSFTLYEDEQMTREAVSPYQLDFNGTGKNEFRLYFGSPYSYETLKPKSDGQIMLIPASRLEKWQPNYGYSFGSIVEPTAANGCMYQVVSNGTTSTREPEWSTVPNTQCSSGGVVFTNLGAKFQPEDIRLSLTQSGLDKAAPGAFLALGAQLQGGKAIPVFIRVTNNDSAPRSDRSDPCISIRLNATTTETIAHSGNL
;
A
#
# COMPACT_ATOMS: atom_id res chain seq x y z
N MET A 1 20.08 2.30 -8.28
CA MET A 1 18.92 2.67 -7.43
C MET A 1 17.98 1.47 -7.48
N SER A 2 17.21 1.20 -6.44
CA SER A 2 16.42 -0.04 -6.40
C SER A 2 15.28 -0.04 -7.42
N PHE A 3 14.94 -1.22 -7.93
CA PHE A 3 13.70 -1.45 -8.68
C PHE A 3 12.50 -0.84 -7.94
N THR A 4 11.66 -0.11 -8.65
CA THR A 4 10.50 0.59 -8.10
C THR A 4 9.37 0.72 -9.13
N LEU A 5 8.27 1.37 -8.76
CA LEU A 5 7.17 1.72 -9.65
C LEU A 5 7.41 3.12 -10.25
N TYR A 6 7.07 3.29 -11.52
CA TYR A 6 7.19 4.51 -12.30
C TYR A 6 5.84 4.88 -12.95
N GLU A 7 5.64 6.17 -13.18
CA GLU A 7 4.44 6.70 -13.87
C GLU A 7 4.55 6.59 -15.40
N ASP A 8 5.77 6.46 -15.92
CA ASP A 8 6.06 6.34 -17.35
C ASP A 8 6.92 5.12 -17.68
N GLU A 9 6.78 4.64 -18.91
CA GLU A 9 7.45 3.45 -19.42
C GLU A 9 8.97 3.66 -19.55
N GLN A 10 9.40 4.91 -19.72
CA GLN A 10 10.80 5.28 -19.79
C GLN A 10 11.49 5.26 -18.41
N MET A 11 10.73 5.03 -17.33
CA MET A 11 11.21 4.99 -15.94
C MET A 11 11.94 6.28 -15.54
N THR A 12 11.38 7.42 -15.95
CA THR A 12 11.93 8.76 -15.66
C THR A 12 11.27 9.45 -14.47
N ARG A 13 10.01 9.09 -14.15
CA ARG A 13 9.27 9.62 -13.00
C ARG A 13 8.84 8.48 -12.09
N GLU A 14 9.47 8.40 -10.93
CA GLU A 14 9.09 7.43 -9.90
C GLU A 14 7.67 7.70 -9.42
N ALA A 15 6.89 6.63 -9.32
CA ALA A 15 5.56 6.68 -8.78
C ALA A 15 5.67 6.81 -7.25
N VAL A 16 5.19 7.92 -6.71
CA VAL A 16 5.25 8.16 -5.27
C VAL A 16 4.16 7.36 -4.58
N SER A 17 4.56 6.29 -3.89
CA SER A 17 3.69 5.63 -2.92
C SER A 17 3.66 6.48 -1.65
N PRO A 18 2.48 6.75 -1.09
CA PRO A 18 1.20 6.14 -1.45
C PRO A 18 0.38 6.86 -2.55
N TYR A 19 -0.41 6.08 -3.27
CA TYR A 19 -1.34 6.58 -4.29
C TYR A 19 -2.62 7.09 -3.62
N GLN A 20 -2.98 8.34 -3.89
CA GLN A 20 -4.23 8.92 -3.37
C GLN A 20 -5.44 8.30 -4.10
N LEU A 21 -6.41 7.83 -3.31
CA LEU A 21 -7.62 7.15 -3.73
C LEU A 21 -8.82 7.84 -3.08
N ASP A 22 -9.65 8.46 -3.91
CA ASP A 22 -10.88 9.13 -3.50
C ASP A 22 -12.08 8.52 -4.23
N PHE A 23 -13.06 8.05 -3.47
CA PHE A 23 -14.32 7.51 -3.96
C PHE A 23 -15.50 8.19 -3.25
N ASN A 24 -16.43 8.73 -4.03
CA ASN A 24 -17.70 9.22 -3.53
C ASN A 24 -18.78 8.16 -3.81
N GLY A 25 -18.90 7.19 -2.91
CA GLY A 25 -19.73 6.01 -3.07
C GLY A 25 -19.03 4.90 -3.86
N THR A 26 -19.83 4.01 -4.47
CA THR A 26 -19.31 2.82 -5.14
C THR A 26 -18.67 3.13 -6.48
N GLY A 27 -17.55 2.49 -6.81
CA GLY A 27 -16.91 2.69 -8.10
C GLY A 27 -15.66 1.84 -8.32
N LYS A 28 -15.07 2.01 -9.50
CA LYS A 28 -13.77 1.44 -9.86
C LYS A 28 -12.86 2.54 -10.37
N ASN A 29 -11.60 2.52 -9.95
CA ASN A 29 -10.54 3.33 -10.52
C ASN A 29 -9.46 2.39 -11.05
N GLU A 30 -9.01 2.63 -12.26
CA GLU A 30 -7.98 1.84 -12.92
C GLU A 30 -6.87 2.74 -13.42
N PHE A 31 -5.65 2.33 -13.18
CA PHE A 31 -4.46 3.02 -13.65
C PHE A 31 -3.34 2.02 -13.91
N ARG A 32 -2.31 2.51 -14.60
CA ARG A 32 -1.15 1.72 -14.99
C ARG A 32 0.11 2.39 -14.46
N LEU A 33 0.96 1.60 -13.85
CA LEU A 33 2.32 1.96 -13.48
C LEU A 33 3.30 1.02 -14.17
N TYR A 34 4.59 1.31 -14.05
CA TYR A 34 5.65 0.53 -14.65
C TYR A 34 6.64 0.10 -13.57
N PHE A 35 6.78 -1.20 -13.35
CA PHE A 35 7.77 -1.73 -12.41
C PHE A 35 9.08 -2.00 -13.14
N GLY A 36 10.20 -1.55 -12.59
CA GLY A 36 11.51 -1.81 -13.19
C GLY A 36 12.62 -1.00 -12.56
N SER A 37 13.76 -0.96 -13.24
CA SER A 37 14.87 -0.05 -12.97
C SER A 37 15.37 0.51 -14.31
N PRO A 38 15.74 1.80 -14.43
CA PRO A 38 16.32 2.35 -15.65
C PRO A 38 17.73 1.81 -15.92
N TYR A 39 18.36 1.16 -14.95
CA TYR A 39 19.74 0.69 -15.04
C TYR A 39 19.82 -0.72 -15.63
N SER A 40 20.22 -0.82 -16.89
CA SER A 40 20.32 -2.10 -17.62
C SER A 40 21.30 -3.11 -17.03
N TYR A 41 22.20 -2.68 -16.14
CA TYR A 41 23.20 -3.52 -15.47
C TYR A 41 22.75 -4.05 -14.10
N GLU A 42 21.54 -3.71 -13.66
CA GLU A 42 20.95 -4.24 -12.42
C GLU A 42 20.08 -5.47 -12.70
N THR A 43 20.10 -6.43 -11.78
CA THR A 43 19.26 -7.62 -11.80
C THR A 43 18.55 -7.76 -10.46
N LEU A 44 17.23 -7.90 -10.47
CA LEU A 44 16.43 -8.17 -9.28
C LEU A 44 16.18 -9.68 -9.17
N LYS A 45 16.34 -10.21 -7.96
CA LYS A 45 15.99 -11.59 -7.61
C LYS A 45 15.24 -11.64 -6.27
N PRO A 46 14.34 -12.61 -6.05
CA PRO A 46 13.75 -12.81 -4.74
C PRO A 46 14.80 -13.34 -3.77
N LYS A 47 14.72 -12.93 -2.49
CA LYS A 47 15.68 -13.35 -1.46
C LYS A 47 15.42 -14.77 -0.96
N SER A 48 14.14 -15.13 -0.83
CA SER A 48 13.69 -16.42 -0.31
C SER A 48 12.49 -16.98 -1.07
N ASP A 49 11.64 -16.10 -1.61
CA ASP A 49 10.50 -16.52 -2.42
C ASP A 49 10.96 -17.12 -3.75
N GLY A 50 10.13 -17.97 -4.36
CA GLY A 50 10.42 -18.51 -5.70
C GLY A 50 10.24 -17.49 -6.83
N GLN A 51 9.62 -16.34 -6.54
CA GLN A 51 9.28 -15.30 -7.51
C GLN A 51 9.33 -13.91 -6.87
N ILE A 52 9.57 -12.90 -7.70
CA ILE A 52 9.38 -11.48 -7.36
C ILE A 52 7.88 -11.20 -7.39
N MET A 53 7.38 -10.55 -6.35
CA MET A 53 5.95 -10.32 -6.15
C MET A 53 5.68 -8.88 -5.75
N LEU A 54 4.65 -8.29 -6.37
CA LEU A 54 4.01 -7.08 -5.90
C LEU A 54 2.77 -7.45 -5.09
N ILE A 55 2.66 -6.93 -3.87
CA ILE A 55 1.70 -7.36 -2.87
C ILE A 55 0.89 -6.15 -2.39
N PRO A 56 -0.44 -6.11 -2.64
CA PRO A 56 -1.32 -5.14 -1.98
C PRO A 56 -1.26 -5.33 -0.47
N ALA A 57 -1.06 -4.25 0.29
CA ALA A 57 -0.92 -4.34 1.74
C ALA A 57 -1.48 -3.11 2.43
N SER A 58 -2.05 -3.30 3.63
CA SER A 58 -2.40 -2.18 4.48
C SER A 58 -1.14 -1.49 5.02
N ARG A 59 -1.19 -0.17 5.12
CA ARG A 59 -0.15 0.67 5.73
C ARG A 59 -0.52 1.13 7.13
N LEU A 60 -1.76 0.90 7.57
CA LEU A 60 -2.18 1.35 8.88
C LEU A 60 -1.44 0.58 9.96
N GLU A 61 -0.93 1.34 10.92
CA GLU A 61 -0.35 0.77 12.12
C GLU A 61 -1.48 0.26 13.02
N LYS A 62 -1.23 -0.88 13.66
CA LYS A 62 -2.11 -1.36 14.72
C LYS A 62 -1.96 -0.48 15.94
N TRP A 63 -3.06 -0.27 16.66
CA TRP A 63 -3.03 0.29 18.00
C TRP A 63 -2.08 -0.52 18.90
N GLN A 64 -1.35 0.17 19.78
CA GLN A 64 -0.44 -0.42 20.73
C GLN A 64 -0.76 0.03 22.17
N PRO A 65 -0.69 -0.87 23.17
CA PRO A 65 -0.87 -0.52 24.58
C PRO A 65 0.33 0.26 25.13
N ASN A 66 0.08 1.19 26.05
CA ASN A 66 1.11 2.03 26.68
C ASN A 66 2.01 2.77 25.67
N TYR A 67 1.46 3.14 24.51
CA TYR A 67 2.20 3.78 23.43
C TYR A 67 1.86 5.27 23.35
N GLY A 68 2.87 6.10 23.12
CA GLY A 68 2.72 7.54 22.95
C GLY A 68 2.28 7.87 21.52
N TYR A 69 1.07 8.40 21.37
CA TYR A 69 0.55 8.85 20.09
C TYR A 69 0.54 10.38 19.97
N SER A 70 0.83 10.85 18.76
CA SER A 70 0.78 12.25 18.38
C SER A 70 -0.49 12.57 17.60
N PHE A 71 -0.93 13.82 17.66
CA PHE A 71 -2.08 14.35 16.93
C PHE A 71 -1.91 14.08 15.44
N GLY A 72 -2.99 13.61 14.81
CA GLY A 72 -3.00 13.26 13.39
C GLY A 72 -2.54 11.84 13.08
N SER A 73 -1.88 11.12 14.00
CA SER A 73 -1.54 9.72 13.79
C SER A 73 -2.79 8.89 13.52
N ILE A 74 -2.73 8.00 12.53
CA ILE A 74 -3.82 7.10 12.18
C ILE A 74 -3.46 5.66 12.53
N VAL A 75 -4.39 5.00 13.20
CA VAL A 75 -4.28 3.60 13.59
C VAL A 75 -5.53 2.82 13.21
N GLU A 76 -5.43 1.51 13.33
CA GLU A 76 -6.57 0.61 13.38
C GLU A 76 -6.50 -0.31 14.61
N PRO A 77 -7.61 -0.95 15.00
CA PRO A 77 -7.61 -1.89 16.11
C PRO A 77 -6.69 -3.09 15.87
N THR A 78 -6.22 -3.71 16.95
CA THR A 78 -5.39 -4.92 16.90
C THR A 78 -6.07 -6.03 16.08
N ALA A 79 -7.36 -6.27 16.37
CA ALA A 79 -8.26 -7.02 15.51
C ALA A 79 -9.01 -6.05 14.58
N ALA A 80 -8.59 -5.97 13.31
CA ALA A 80 -9.14 -5.03 12.34
C ALA A 80 -10.67 -5.12 12.25
N ASN A 81 -11.35 -3.98 12.41
CA ASN A 81 -12.80 -3.87 12.27
C ASN A 81 -13.24 -3.19 10.95
N GLY A 82 -12.28 -2.90 10.06
CA GLY A 82 -12.54 -2.26 8.77
C GLY A 82 -12.50 -0.73 8.77
N CYS A 83 -12.32 -0.08 9.92
CA CYS A 83 -12.23 1.38 10.04
C CYS A 83 -10.80 1.88 10.32
N MET A 84 -10.62 3.19 10.18
CA MET A 84 -9.40 3.90 10.56
C MET A 84 -9.70 5.00 11.57
N TYR A 85 -8.77 5.23 12.49
CA TYR A 85 -8.97 6.10 13.63
C TYR A 85 -7.83 7.09 13.77
N GLN A 86 -8.16 8.38 13.74
CA GLN A 86 -7.18 9.46 13.87
C GLN A 86 -7.10 9.95 15.31
N VAL A 87 -5.89 10.14 15.80
CA VAL A 87 -5.61 10.73 17.10
C VAL A 87 -5.92 12.22 17.07
N VAL A 88 -6.81 12.68 17.94
CA VAL A 88 -7.21 14.09 18.08
C VAL A 88 -6.77 14.71 19.41
N SER A 89 -6.15 13.93 20.29
CA SER A 89 -5.51 14.41 21.51
C SER A 89 -4.25 13.60 21.83
N ASN A 90 -3.12 14.29 22.01
CA ASN A 90 -1.82 13.67 22.32
C ASN A 90 -1.86 12.99 23.68
N GLY A 91 -1.17 11.85 23.80
CA GLY A 91 -0.99 11.21 25.08
C GLY A 91 -0.45 9.80 24.96
N THR A 92 -0.51 9.07 26.07
CA THR A 92 -0.16 7.66 26.14
C THR A 92 -1.43 6.83 26.29
N THR A 93 -1.55 5.77 25.51
CA THR A 93 -2.68 4.84 25.59
C THR A 93 -2.65 4.02 26.87
N SER A 94 -3.80 3.47 27.25
CA SER A 94 -3.86 2.54 28.39
C SER A 94 -3.32 1.15 28.03
N THR A 95 -3.41 0.21 28.97
CA THR A 95 -3.06 -1.20 28.74
C THR A 95 -4.10 -1.95 27.91
N ARG A 96 -5.29 -1.38 27.68
CA ARG A 96 -6.40 -2.00 26.93
C ARG A 96 -6.84 -1.13 25.76
N GLU A 97 -7.30 -1.79 24.70
CA GLU A 97 -7.93 -1.10 23.58
C GLU A 97 -9.20 -0.38 24.02
N PRO A 98 -9.51 0.77 23.42
CA PRO A 98 -10.83 1.39 23.57
C PRO A 98 -11.90 0.54 22.88
N GLU A 99 -13.16 0.76 23.24
CA GLU A 99 -14.28 0.23 22.46
C GLU A 99 -14.38 0.99 21.13
N TRP A 100 -13.97 0.33 20.05
CA TRP A 100 -13.89 0.91 18.73
C TRP A 100 -15.27 0.94 18.05
N SER A 101 -15.97 2.07 18.18
CA SER A 101 -17.19 2.33 17.40
C SER A 101 -16.87 2.31 15.90
N THR A 102 -17.70 1.62 15.10
CA THR A 102 -17.62 1.61 13.63
C THR A 102 -18.45 2.72 12.97
N VAL A 103 -19.13 3.55 13.76
CA VAL A 103 -19.89 4.69 13.26
C VAL A 103 -18.93 5.85 12.94
N PRO A 104 -18.92 6.39 11.71
CA PRO A 104 -18.03 7.50 11.34
C PRO A 104 -18.22 8.73 12.24
N ASN A 105 -17.14 9.50 12.43
CA ASN A 105 -17.06 10.71 13.25
C ASN A 105 -17.36 10.53 14.75
N THR A 106 -17.45 9.29 15.24
CA THR A 106 -17.54 9.02 16.68
C THR A 106 -16.15 8.99 17.33
N GLN A 107 -16.11 9.31 18.62
CA GLN A 107 -14.88 9.33 19.40
C GLN A 107 -14.81 8.23 20.43
N CYS A 108 -13.61 7.73 20.68
CA CYS A 108 -13.30 6.83 21.77
C CYS A 108 -11.95 7.23 22.40
N SER A 109 -11.70 6.82 23.64
CA SER A 109 -10.47 7.15 24.36
C SER A 109 -9.81 5.93 24.98
N SER A 110 -8.48 5.94 24.97
CA SER A 110 -7.66 4.97 25.73
C SER A 110 -6.56 5.74 26.44
N GLY A 111 -6.56 5.69 27.77
CA GLY A 111 -5.64 6.48 28.58
C GLY A 111 -5.86 7.98 28.35
N GLY A 112 -4.78 8.69 28.02
CA GLY A 112 -4.83 10.12 27.69
C GLY A 112 -5.12 10.45 26.22
N VAL A 113 -5.28 9.43 25.37
CA VAL A 113 -5.44 9.61 23.91
C VAL A 113 -6.91 9.54 23.53
N VAL A 114 -7.34 10.48 22.69
CA VAL A 114 -8.68 10.47 22.05
C VAL A 114 -8.52 10.19 20.58
N PHE A 115 -9.35 9.28 20.06
CA PHE A 115 -9.40 8.89 18.66
C PHE A 115 -10.75 9.29 18.07
N THR A 116 -10.76 9.68 16.80
CA THR A 116 -11.98 9.89 16.00
C THR A 116 -12.01 8.89 14.86
N ASN A 117 -13.14 8.20 14.68
CA ASN A 117 -13.35 7.29 13.56
C ASN A 117 -13.50 8.08 12.24
N LEU A 118 -12.64 7.81 11.25
CA LEU A 118 -12.72 8.46 9.94
C LEU A 118 -13.58 7.69 8.92
N GLY A 119 -14.11 6.53 9.30
CA GLY A 119 -14.91 5.64 8.47
C GLY A 119 -14.14 4.43 7.96
N ALA A 120 -14.72 3.77 6.96
CA ALA A 120 -14.15 2.58 6.34
C ALA A 120 -12.85 2.90 5.58
N LYS A 121 -11.86 2.01 5.69
CA LYS A 121 -10.56 2.13 5.02
C LYS A 121 -10.47 1.25 3.76
N PHE A 122 -9.56 1.56 2.85
CA PHE A 122 -9.13 0.63 1.81
C PHE A 122 -8.46 -0.61 2.39
N GLN A 123 -8.90 -1.76 1.87
CA GLN A 123 -8.39 -3.07 2.21
C GLN A 123 -7.56 -3.61 1.04
N PRO A 124 -6.59 -4.50 1.28
CA PRO A 124 -5.86 -5.16 0.20
C PRO A 124 -6.80 -5.80 -0.83
N GLU A 125 -7.93 -6.36 -0.38
CA GLU A 125 -8.96 -7.00 -1.20
C GLU A 125 -9.70 -6.03 -2.14
N ASP A 126 -9.62 -4.73 -1.89
CA ASP A 126 -10.16 -3.71 -2.81
C ASP A 126 -9.26 -3.57 -4.06
N ILE A 127 -8.04 -4.11 -4.03
CA ILE A 127 -7.03 -3.99 -5.09
C ILE A 127 -6.95 -5.25 -5.93
N ARG A 128 -6.86 -5.09 -7.25
CA ARG A 128 -6.45 -6.14 -8.20
C ARG A 128 -5.25 -5.67 -8.98
N LEU A 129 -4.30 -6.58 -9.19
CA LEU A 129 -3.08 -6.35 -9.95
C LEU A 129 -3.02 -7.30 -11.15
N SER A 130 -2.51 -6.83 -12.29
CA SER A 130 -2.35 -7.64 -13.50
C SER A 130 -1.26 -7.08 -14.41
N LEU A 131 -0.63 -7.94 -15.22
CA LEU A 131 0.30 -7.52 -16.28
C LEU A 131 -0.41 -7.02 -17.54
N THR A 132 -1.74 -7.19 -17.62
CA THR A 132 -2.57 -6.72 -18.74
C THR A 132 -3.86 -6.09 -18.23
N GLN A 133 -4.40 -5.13 -18.98
CA GLN A 133 -5.69 -4.51 -18.66
C GLN A 133 -6.82 -5.55 -18.52
N SER A 134 -6.96 -6.47 -19.48
CA SER A 134 -8.01 -7.51 -19.46
C SER A 134 -7.81 -8.54 -18.34
N GLY A 135 -6.58 -8.72 -17.86
CA GLY A 135 -6.32 -9.60 -16.72
C GLY A 135 -6.90 -9.08 -15.41
N LEU A 136 -7.20 -7.78 -15.28
CA LEU A 136 -7.84 -7.20 -14.08
C LEU A 136 -9.22 -7.78 -13.79
N ASP A 137 -9.93 -8.28 -14.81
CA ASP A 137 -11.24 -8.92 -14.64
C ASP A 137 -11.14 -10.34 -14.07
N LYS A 138 -9.98 -10.98 -14.24
CA LYS A 138 -9.72 -12.36 -13.78
C LYS A 138 -8.85 -12.40 -12.52
N ALA A 139 -8.14 -11.33 -12.21
CA ALA A 139 -7.30 -11.23 -11.04
C ALA A 139 -8.11 -11.38 -9.75
N ALA A 140 -7.62 -12.22 -8.84
CA ALA A 140 -8.22 -12.36 -7.52
C ALA A 140 -8.00 -11.06 -6.71
N PRO A 141 -9.03 -10.57 -5.99
CA PRO A 141 -8.89 -9.39 -5.14
C PRO A 141 -7.85 -9.64 -4.03
N GLY A 142 -6.98 -8.66 -3.78
CA GLY A 142 -5.90 -8.74 -2.77
C GLY A 142 -4.76 -9.69 -3.09
N ALA A 143 -4.82 -10.41 -4.22
CA ALA A 143 -3.75 -11.32 -4.59
C ALA A 143 -2.48 -10.57 -5.00
N PHE A 144 -1.33 -11.21 -4.74
CA PHE A 144 -0.05 -10.73 -5.24
C PHE A 144 0.03 -10.88 -6.77
N LEU A 145 0.84 -10.03 -7.40
CA LEU A 145 1.23 -10.15 -8.80
C LEU A 145 2.65 -10.71 -8.89
N ALA A 146 2.77 -11.92 -9.42
CA ALA A 146 4.07 -12.50 -9.72
C ALA A 146 4.68 -11.86 -10.98
N LEU A 147 5.95 -11.47 -10.89
CA LEU A 147 6.71 -10.86 -11.99
C LEU A 147 7.75 -11.82 -12.59
N GLY A 148 7.93 -13.00 -12.00
CA GLY A 148 8.90 -14.01 -12.41
C GLY A 148 10.05 -14.20 -11.41
N ALA A 149 10.96 -15.11 -11.70
CA ALA A 149 12.07 -15.47 -10.79
C ALA A 149 13.26 -14.50 -10.83
N GLN A 150 13.39 -13.71 -11.91
CA GLN A 150 14.46 -12.74 -12.09
C GLN A 150 13.99 -11.64 -13.05
N LEU A 151 14.36 -10.40 -12.77
CA LEU A 151 14.10 -9.26 -13.66
C LEU A 151 15.40 -8.53 -14.00
N GLN A 152 15.57 -8.20 -15.28
CA GLN A 152 16.66 -7.36 -15.77
C GLN A 152 16.22 -5.90 -15.78
N GLY A 153 17.08 -5.00 -15.29
CA GLY A 153 16.86 -3.56 -15.44
C GLY A 153 16.97 -3.10 -16.89
N GLY A 154 16.67 -1.83 -17.14
CA GLY A 154 16.54 -1.26 -18.49
C GLY A 154 15.26 -1.66 -19.23
N LYS A 155 14.36 -2.41 -18.58
CA LYS A 155 13.04 -2.76 -19.12
C LYS A 155 11.95 -2.50 -18.07
N ALA A 156 10.95 -1.75 -18.48
CA ALA A 156 9.75 -1.52 -17.70
C ALA A 156 8.76 -2.68 -17.89
N ILE A 157 8.10 -3.08 -16.80
CA ILE A 157 7.00 -4.06 -16.80
C ILE A 157 5.71 -3.30 -16.48
N PRO A 158 4.71 -3.30 -17.38
CA PRO A 158 3.44 -2.64 -17.08
C PRO A 158 2.70 -3.41 -15.98
N VAL A 159 2.25 -2.67 -14.97
CA VAL A 159 1.45 -3.14 -13.86
C VAL A 159 0.13 -2.39 -13.89
N PHE A 160 -0.92 -3.09 -14.27
CA PHE A 160 -2.30 -2.58 -14.26
C PHE A 160 -2.88 -2.80 -12.87
N ILE A 161 -3.51 -1.75 -12.34
CA ILE A 161 -4.02 -1.69 -10.97
C ILE A 161 -5.48 -1.27 -11.05
N ARG A 162 -6.37 -2.05 -10.44
CA ARG A 162 -7.77 -1.69 -10.22
C ARG A 162 -8.03 -1.57 -8.73
N VAL A 163 -8.58 -0.44 -8.32
CA VAL A 163 -9.15 -0.23 -6.99
C VAL A 163 -10.66 -0.26 -7.13
N THR A 164 -11.33 -1.05 -6.30
CA THR A 164 -12.80 -1.14 -6.27
C THR A 164 -13.31 -0.66 -4.91
N ASN A 165 -14.13 0.38 -4.89
CA ASN A 165 -14.93 0.69 -3.70
C ASN A 165 -16.31 0.05 -3.85
N ASN A 166 -16.62 -0.92 -3.00
CA ASN A 166 -17.94 -1.53 -2.92
C ASN A 166 -18.84 -0.86 -1.86
N ASP A 167 -18.30 0.07 -1.07
CA ASP A 167 -19.05 0.79 -0.06
C ASP A 167 -19.74 2.02 -0.66
N SER A 168 -21.00 2.24 -0.29
CA SER A 168 -21.75 3.45 -0.65
C SER A 168 -21.30 4.67 0.14
N ALA A 169 -20.59 4.49 1.25
CA ALA A 169 -19.98 5.58 2.00
C ALA A 169 -18.82 6.18 1.19
N PRO A 170 -18.65 7.51 1.23
CA PRO A 170 -17.43 8.14 0.74
C PRO A 170 -16.21 7.55 1.45
N ARG A 171 -15.21 7.16 0.66
CA ARG A 171 -13.93 6.63 1.16
C ARG A 171 -12.80 7.38 0.48
N SER A 172 -11.96 7.98 1.29
CA SER A 172 -10.82 8.77 0.86
C SER A 172 -9.63 8.38 1.71
N ASP A 173 -8.46 8.33 1.09
CA ASP A 173 -7.20 8.18 1.80
C ASP A 173 -6.27 9.37 1.55
N ARG A 174 -6.79 10.48 1.00
CA ARG A 174 -6.02 11.64 0.53
C ARG A 174 -5.14 12.30 1.60
N SER A 175 -5.59 12.35 2.84
CA SER A 175 -4.78 12.86 3.96
C SER A 175 -3.81 11.81 4.49
N ASP A 176 -4.23 10.54 4.50
CA ASP A 176 -3.53 9.45 5.18
C ASP A 176 -3.71 8.11 4.44
N PRO A 177 -2.85 7.84 3.46
CA PRO A 177 -3.06 6.67 2.61
C PRO A 177 -2.85 5.34 3.33
N CYS A 178 -3.87 4.50 3.28
CA CYS A 178 -3.99 3.30 4.10
C CYS A 178 -3.60 2.00 3.37
N ILE A 179 -3.32 2.07 2.06
CA ILE A 179 -2.89 0.94 1.22
C ILE A 179 -1.57 1.27 0.50
N SER A 180 -0.72 0.26 0.32
CA SER A 180 0.44 0.29 -0.56
C SER A 180 0.52 -0.95 -1.44
N ILE A 181 1.35 -0.88 -2.46
CA ILE A 181 1.87 -2.02 -3.19
C ILE A 181 3.31 -2.24 -2.70
N ARG A 182 3.56 -3.37 -2.05
CA ARG A 182 4.87 -3.72 -1.49
C ARG A 182 5.58 -4.70 -2.40
N LEU A 183 6.89 -4.57 -2.53
CA LEU A 183 7.75 -5.60 -3.10
C LEU A 183 8.08 -6.62 -2.00
N ASN A 184 8.07 -7.91 -2.33
CA ASN A 184 8.58 -8.93 -1.42
C ASN A 184 10.08 -8.76 -1.16
N ALA A 185 10.64 -9.55 -0.24
CA ALA A 185 12.07 -9.45 0.05
C ALA A 185 12.91 -9.83 -1.18
N THR A 186 13.66 -8.88 -1.72
CA THR A 186 14.48 -9.05 -2.93
C THR A 186 15.93 -8.66 -2.68
N THR A 187 16.80 -9.07 -3.60
CA THR A 187 18.20 -8.62 -3.69
C THR A 187 18.44 -8.08 -5.09
N THR A 188 19.09 -6.92 -5.15
CA THR A 188 19.54 -6.31 -6.41
C THR A 188 21.02 -6.60 -6.58
N GLU A 189 21.38 -7.26 -7.67
CA GLU A 189 22.75 -7.49 -8.09
C GLU A 189 23.13 -6.43 -9.14
N THR A 190 24.31 -5.84 -9.01
CA THR A 190 24.86 -4.86 -9.95
C THR A 190 26.12 -5.45 -10.56
N ILE A 191 26.14 -5.64 -11.89
CA ILE A 191 27.38 -6.04 -12.57
C ILE A 191 28.20 -4.76 -12.81
N ALA A 192 29.32 -4.62 -12.10
CA ALA A 192 30.28 -3.56 -12.40
C ALA A 192 30.86 -3.80 -13.80
N HIS A 193 30.70 -2.82 -14.70
CA HIS A 193 31.52 -2.79 -15.91
C HIS A 193 32.95 -2.47 -15.45
N SER A 194 33.80 -3.49 -15.40
CA SER A 194 35.25 -3.29 -15.48
C SER A 194 35.56 -2.76 -16.88
N GLY A 195 35.48 -1.44 -17.04
CA GLY A 195 35.94 -0.76 -18.25
C GLY A 195 37.43 -0.99 -18.40
N ASN A 196 37.84 -1.60 -19.51
CA ASN A 196 39.20 -1.44 -19.99
C ASN A 196 39.34 0.00 -20.49
N LEU A 197 40.32 0.71 -19.91
CA LEU A 197 40.81 2.03 -20.35
C LEU A 197 41.36 1.96 -21.78
#